data_AF-A0A7X5QZ37-F1
#
_entry.id   AF-A0A7X5QZ37-F1
#
_cell.length_a   1.000
_cell.length_b   1.000
_cell.length_c   1.000
_cell.angle_alpha   90.00
_cell.angle_beta   90.00
_cell.angle_gamma   90.00
#
_symmetry.space_group_name_H-M   'P 1'
#
loop_
_entity.id
_entity.type
_entity.pdbx_description
1 polymer ?
#
loop_
_entity_poly.entity_id
_entity_poly.type
_entity_poly.pdbx_seq_one_letter_code
_entity_poly.pdbx_strand_id
1 'polypeptide(L)'
;MKLSQVAELLTLAQGFDRRQLEEHHARAWFEALGHLDYDDAKAAVVAHYQESRFAVMPADVLARVREAAEVPRENLTDRRMLAERNEWLRLHHIDPADWDGWMARGLPARAALERRGIEVDEIGAIDA
;
A
#
# COMPACT_ATOMS: atom_id res chain seq x y z
N MET A 1 -12.36 5.05 -7.93
CA MET A 1 -12.33 6.46 -7.49
C MET A 1 -13.61 7.18 -7.94
N LYS A 2 -13.90 8.39 -7.45
CA LYS A 2 -15.08 9.21 -7.83
C LYS A 2 -14.74 10.27 -8.87
N LEU A 3 -15.74 10.85 -9.54
CA LEU A 3 -15.54 11.88 -10.57
C LEU A 3 -14.78 13.11 -10.06
N SER A 4 -15.03 13.55 -8.82
CA SER A 4 -14.29 14.67 -8.20
C SER A 4 -12.79 14.36 -8.05
N GLN A 5 -12.46 13.13 -7.68
CA GLN A 5 -11.08 12.66 -7.56
C GLN A 5 -10.38 12.59 -8.92
N VAL A 6 -11.11 12.27 -10.00
CA VAL A 6 -10.56 12.33 -11.36
C VAL A 6 -10.28 13.78 -11.78
N ALA A 7 -11.15 14.73 -11.42
CA ALA A 7 -10.89 16.15 -11.66
C ALA A 7 -9.66 16.65 -10.90
N GLU A 8 -9.46 16.21 -9.64
CA GLU A 8 -8.24 16.48 -8.87
C GLU A 8 -7.00 15.87 -9.54
N LEU A 9 -7.09 14.63 -10.03
CA LEU A 9 -5.99 13.96 -10.75
C LEU A 9 -5.60 14.72 -12.03
N LEU A 10 -6.59 15.19 -12.78
CA LEU A 10 -6.37 16.03 -13.96
C LEU A 10 -5.75 17.38 -13.60
N THR A 11 -6.16 17.98 -12.48
CA THR A 11 -5.59 19.23 -11.96
C THR A 11 -4.11 19.05 -11.58
N LEU A 12 -3.77 17.91 -10.97
CA LEU A 12 -2.38 17.53 -10.74
C LEU A 12 -1.60 17.42 -12.06
N ALA A 13 -2.13 16.72 -13.05
CA ALA A 13 -1.49 16.56 -14.36
C ALA A 13 -1.28 17.92 -15.08
N GLN A 14 -2.25 18.83 -14.98
CA GLN A 14 -2.15 20.21 -15.50
C GLN A 14 -0.98 20.98 -14.89
N GLY A 15 -0.64 20.74 -13.62
CA GLY A 15 0.53 21.34 -12.99
C GLY A 15 1.85 21.00 -13.70
N PHE A 16 1.92 19.85 -14.36
CA PHE A 16 3.11 19.40 -15.11
C PHE A 16 3.09 19.80 -16.58
N ASP A 17 1.97 19.56 -17.27
CA ASP A 17 1.91 19.68 -18.75
C ASP A 17 1.13 20.89 -19.26
N ARG A 18 0.54 21.69 -18.36
CA ARG A 18 -0.23 22.89 -18.69
C ARG A 18 -1.42 22.63 -19.64
N ARG A 19 -1.99 21.42 -19.64
CA ARG A 19 -3.23 21.11 -20.37
C ARG A 19 -4.35 22.08 -19.98
N GLN A 20 -5.22 22.39 -20.92
CA GLN A 20 -6.46 23.10 -20.60
C GLN A 20 -7.50 22.10 -20.12
N LEU A 21 -8.15 22.40 -18.99
CA LEU A 21 -9.12 21.51 -18.37
C LEU A 21 -10.53 22.07 -18.52
N GLU A 22 -11.45 21.19 -18.91
CA GLU A 22 -12.87 21.43 -18.98
C GLU A 22 -13.59 20.24 -18.34
N GLU A 23 -14.85 20.43 -17.97
CA GLU A 23 -15.64 19.40 -17.27
C GLU A 23 -15.69 18.07 -18.03
N HIS A 24 -15.78 18.13 -19.35
CA HIS A 24 -15.88 16.94 -20.20
C HIS A 24 -14.61 16.07 -20.16
N HIS A 25 -13.44 16.65 -19.86
CA HIS A 25 -12.19 15.90 -19.67
C HIS A 25 -12.27 14.96 -18.45
N ALA A 26 -12.82 15.44 -17.33
CA ALA A 26 -12.96 14.64 -16.12
C ALA A 26 -13.92 13.46 -16.33
N ARG A 27 -15.01 13.67 -17.05
CA ARG A 27 -15.95 12.60 -17.41
C ARG A 27 -15.29 11.55 -18.30
N ALA A 28 -14.58 11.97 -19.34
CA ALA A 28 -13.87 11.05 -20.23
C ALA A 28 -12.80 10.22 -19.50
N TRP A 29 -12.03 10.85 -18.61
CA TRP A 29 -11.04 10.14 -17.78
C TRP A 29 -11.69 9.23 -16.75
N PHE A 30 -12.86 9.59 -16.21
CA PHE A 30 -13.60 8.77 -15.26
C PHE A 30 -14.11 7.48 -15.89
N GLU A 31 -14.56 7.51 -17.15
CA GLU A 31 -14.91 6.29 -17.89
C GLU A 31 -13.71 5.33 -17.99
N ALA A 32 -12.50 5.88 -18.20
CA ALA A 32 -11.29 5.07 -18.34
C ALA A 32 -10.71 4.59 -17.01
N LEU A 33 -10.75 5.41 -15.95
CA LEU A 33 -9.99 5.20 -14.71
C LEU A 33 -10.87 5.04 -13.47
N GLY A 34 -12.18 5.25 -13.56
CA GLY A 34 -13.09 5.29 -12.41
C GLY A 34 -13.06 4.04 -11.52
N HIS A 35 -12.64 2.91 -12.09
CA HIS A 35 -12.47 1.63 -11.38
C HIS A 35 -11.19 1.53 -10.55
N LEU A 36 -10.21 2.42 -10.72
CA LEU A 36 -8.95 2.42 -9.97
C LEU A 36 -9.08 3.08 -8.60
N ASP A 37 -8.20 2.72 -7.66
CA ASP A 37 -8.03 3.49 -6.44
C ASP A 37 -7.41 4.88 -6.74
N TYR A 38 -7.78 5.88 -5.93
CA TYR A 38 -7.34 7.25 -6.16
C TYR A 38 -5.85 7.45 -5.85
N ASP A 39 -5.36 6.89 -4.75
CA ASP A 39 -3.97 7.07 -4.32
C ASP A 39 -3.02 6.36 -5.28
N ASP A 40 -3.42 5.18 -5.78
CA ASP A 40 -2.68 4.44 -6.80
C ASP A 40 -2.58 5.24 -8.12
N ALA A 41 -3.70 5.79 -8.59
CA ALA A 41 -3.72 6.59 -9.81
C ALA A 41 -2.90 7.88 -9.67
N LYS A 42 -2.94 8.52 -8.50
CA LYS A 42 -2.14 9.69 -8.17
C LYS A 42 -0.65 9.38 -8.17
N ALA A 43 -0.25 8.28 -7.52
CA ALA A 43 1.13 7.80 -7.53
C ALA A 43 1.62 7.52 -8.96
N ALA A 44 0.78 6.89 -9.79
CA ALA A 44 1.09 6.61 -11.19
C ALA A 44 1.30 7.89 -12.02
N VAL A 45 0.51 8.95 -11.81
CA VAL A 45 0.71 10.25 -12.48
C VAL A 45 2.04 10.88 -12.06
N VAL A 46 2.38 10.86 -10.78
CA VAL A 46 3.64 11.41 -10.28
C VAL A 46 4.83 10.63 -10.85
N ALA A 47 4.78 9.29 -10.80
CA ALA A 47 5.80 8.43 -11.36
C ALA A 47 6.01 8.68 -12.86
N HIS A 48 4.92 8.87 -13.62
CA HIS A 48 5.02 9.24 -15.04
C HIS A 48 5.89 10.48 -15.24
N TYR A 49 5.62 11.56 -14.50
CA TYR A 49 6.37 12.82 -14.66
C TYR A 49 7.77 12.82 -14.04
N GLN A 50 8.14 11.79 -13.28
CA GLN A 50 9.53 11.57 -12.86
C GLN A 50 10.39 10.99 -13.99
N GLU A 51 9.77 10.25 -14.92
CA GLU A 51 10.46 9.47 -15.95
C GLU A 51 10.25 10.03 -17.36
N SER A 52 9.15 10.74 -17.57
CA SER A 52 8.68 11.23 -18.86
C SER A 52 8.46 12.73 -18.84
N ARG A 53 8.75 13.35 -19.98
CA ARG A 53 8.45 14.76 -20.26
C ARG A 53 7.17 14.96 -21.10
N PHE A 54 6.55 13.87 -21.53
CA PHE A 54 5.32 13.92 -22.33
C PHE A 54 4.09 14.04 -21.43
N ALA A 55 2.98 14.52 -21.99
CA ALA A 55 1.72 14.62 -21.26
C ALA A 55 1.18 13.23 -20.92
N VAL A 56 0.80 13.02 -19.66
CA VAL A 56 0.25 11.75 -19.17
C VAL A 56 -1.15 11.49 -19.73
N MET A 57 -1.40 10.32 -20.28
CA MET A 57 -2.70 9.88 -20.79
C MET A 57 -3.32 8.82 -19.86
N PRO A 58 -4.64 8.57 -19.93
CA PRO A 58 -5.27 7.53 -19.11
C PRO A 58 -4.62 6.15 -19.26
N ALA A 59 -4.15 5.83 -20.47
CA ALA A 59 -3.45 4.58 -20.75
C ALA A 59 -2.14 4.46 -19.95
N ASP A 60 -1.39 5.55 -19.77
CA ASP A 60 -0.15 5.57 -19.00
C ASP A 60 -0.40 5.33 -17.52
N VAL A 61 -1.47 5.92 -16.98
CA VAL A 61 -1.90 5.71 -15.59
C VAL A 61 -2.31 4.26 -15.37
N LEU A 62 -3.13 3.71 -16.28
CA LEU A 62 -3.60 2.34 -16.19
C LEU A 62 -2.45 1.33 -16.25
N ALA A 63 -1.50 1.53 -17.16
CA ALA A 63 -0.31 0.67 -17.29
C ALA A 63 0.50 0.66 -15.99
N ARG A 64 0.82 1.84 -15.44
CA ARG A 64 1.60 1.97 -14.20
C ARG A 64 0.90 1.39 -12.98
N VAL A 65 -0.42 1.55 -12.85
CA VAL A 65 -1.16 0.94 -11.73
C VAL A 65 -1.16 -0.58 -11.83
N ARG A 66 -1.25 -1.14 -13.04
CA ARG A 66 -1.15 -2.60 -13.25
C ARG A 66 0.24 -3.11 -12.91
N GLU A 67 1.28 -2.46 -13.40
CA GLU A 67 2.67 -2.78 -13.06
C GLU A 67 2.90 -2.74 -11.54
N ALA A 68 2.39 -1.70 -10.86
CA ALA A 68 2.48 -1.58 -9.40
C ALA A 68 1.60 -2.57 -8.61
N ALA A 69 0.64 -3.24 -9.26
CA ALA A 69 -0.15 -4.31 -8.67
C ALA A 69 0.50 -5.69 -8.89
N GLU A 70 1.23 -5.85 -9.99
CA GLU A 70 2.03 -7.05 -10.28
C GLU A 70 3.29 -7.13 -9.42
N VAL A 71 3.86 -5.99 -9.06
CA VAL A 71 4.87 -5.90 -8.00
C VAL A 71 4.15 -6.00 -6.64
N PRO A 72 4.39 -7.04 -5.82
CA PRO A 72 3.80 -7.10 -4.49
C PRO A 72 4.18 -5.83 -3.74
N ARG A 73 3.18 -5.06 -3.30
CA ARG A 73 3.42 -3.90 -2.45
C ARG A 73 3.98 -4.41 -1.13
N GLU A 74 5.30 -4.37 -1.03
CA GLU A 74 5.98 -4.53 0.24
C GLU A 74 5.60 -3.31 1.08
N ASN A 75 4.53 -3.42 1.85
CA ASN A 75 4.06 -2.34 2.70
C ASN A 75 5.19 -2.03 3.70
N LEU A 76 5.68 -0.79 3.69
CA LEU A 76 6.77 -0.37 4.58
C LEU A 76 6.37 -0.50 6.05
N THR A 77 5.07 -0.37 6.35
CA THR A 77 4.52 -0.66 7.66
C THR A 77 4.61 -2.17 7.96
N ASP A 78 4.27 -3.04 7.00
CA ASP A 78 4.42 -4.49 7.16
C ASP A 78 5.89 -4.86 7.34
N ARG A 79 6.84 -4.25 6.62
CA ARG A 79 8.28 -4.48 6.81
C ARG A 79 8.76 -4.08 8.19
N ARG A 80 8.28 -2.93 8.70
CA ARG A 80 8.65 -2.45 10.04
C ARG A 80 8.07 -3.37 11.10
N MET A 81 6.78 -3.71 10.99
CA MET A 81 6.13 -4.66 11.90
C MET A 81 6.77 -6.05 11.84
N LEU A 82 7.13 -6.54 10.64
CA LEU A 82 7.79 -7.83 10.48
C LEU A 82 9.20 -7.80 11.09
N ALA A 83 9.93 -6.68 10.96
CA ALA A 83 11.23 -6.49 11.59
C ALA A 83 11.11 -6.41 13.12
N GLU A 84 10.14 -5.65 13.64
CA GLU A 84 9.84 -5.54 15.07
C GLU A 84 9.43 -6.90 15.66
N ARG A 85 8.55 -7.63 14.98
CA ARG A 85 8.16 -9.01 15.30
C ARG A 85 9.37 -9.95 15.31
N ASN A 86 10.18 -9.94 14.25
CA ASN A 86 11.33 -10.83 14.14
C ASN A 86 12.41 -10.53 15.19
N GLU A 87 12.60 -9.25 15.53
CA GLU A 87 13.52 -8.84 16.58
C GLU A 87 13.01 -9.27 17.97
N TRP A 88 11.71 -9.12 18.22
CA TRP A 88 11.08 -9.62 19.44
C TRP A 88 11.22 -11.15 19.56
N LEU A 89 10.91 -11.90 18.49
CA LEU A 89 11.08 -13.35 18.44
C LEU A 89 12.54 -13.76 18.75
N ARG A 90 13.51 -13.01 18.19
CA ARG A 90 14.94 -13.22 18.44
C ARG A 90 15.31 -12.98 19.91
N LEU A 91 14.83 -11.90 20.52
CA LEU A 91 15.12 -11.55 21.93
C LEU A 91 14.54 -12.58 22.91
N HIS A 92 13.40 -13.19 22.57
CA HIS A 92 12.74 -14.20 23.39
C HIS A 92 13.12 -15.64 23.05
N HIS A 93 14.10 -15.84 22.15
CA HIS A 93 14.55 -17.15 21.68
C HIS A 93 13.40 -18.03 21.15
N ILE A 94 12.47 -17.42 20.42
CA ILE A 94 11.34 -18.09 19.79
C ILE A 94 11.68 -18.28 18.30
N ASP A 95 11.61 -19.52 17.84
CA ASP A 95 11.72 -19.81 16.41
C ASP A 95 10.50 -19.24 15.66
N PRO A 96 10.68 -18.48 14.57
CA PRO A 96 9.56 -17.99 13.77
C PRO A 96 8.57 -19.09 13.31
N ALA A 97 9.05 -20.31 13.06
CA ALA A 97 8.19 -21.43 12.67
C ALA A 97 7.32 -21.93 13.85
N ASP A 98 7.81 -21.84 15.08
CA ASP A 98 7.01 -22.13 16.28
C ASP A 98 5.89 -21.09 16.42
N TRP A 99 6.21 -19.81 16.23
CA TRP A 99 5.28 -18.69 16.29
C TRP A 99 4.18 -18.81 15.23
N ASP A 100 4.55 -19.00 13.96
CA ASP A 100 3.59 -19.19 12.86
C ASP A 100 2.70 -20.42 13.11
N GLY A 101 3.28 -21.49 13.66
CA GLY A 101 2.55 -22.69 14.07
C GLY A 101 1.56 -22.45 15.22
N TRP A 102 1.79 -21.50 16.12
CA TRP A 102 0.83 -21.12 17.17
C TRP A 102 -0.33 -20.31 16.60
N MET A 103 -0.03 -19.33 15.75
CA MET A 103 -1.03 -18.47 15.10
C MET A 103 -1.96 -19.28 14.20
N ALA A 104 -1.42 -20.21 13.41
CA ALA A 104 -2.21 -21.08 12.54
C ALA A 104 -3.17 -22.01 13.31
N ARG A 105 -2.89 -22.29 14.59
CA ARG A 105 -3.73 -23.09 15.48
C ARG A 105 -4.74 -22.24 16.27
N GLY A 106 -4.77 -20.92 16.06
CA GLY A 106 -5.63 -20.00 16.80
C GLY A 106 -5.27 -19.94 18.29
N LEU A 107 -4.06 -20.33 18.67
CA LEU A 107 -3.61 -20.20 20.05
C LEU A 107 -3.37 -18.71 20.32
N PRO A 108 -3.96 -18.12 21.37
CA PRO A 108 -3.62 -16.76 21.75
C PRO A 108 -2.13 -16.76 22.12
N ALA A 109 -1.32 -15.94 21.43
CA ALA A 109 0.14 -15.88 21.58
C ALA A 109 0.56 -15.85 23.06
N ARG A 110 -0.21 -15.10 23.87
CA ARG A 110 -0.10 -15.03 25.33
C ARG A 110 -0.06 -16.40 26.03
N ALA A 111 -0.95 -17.33 25.72
CA ALA A 111 -1.02 -18.62 26.40
C ALA A 111 0.16 -19.55 26.05
N ALA A 112 0.74 -19.41 24.86
CA ALA A 112 1.95 -20.14 24.47
C ALA A 112 3.20 -19.61 25.19
N LEU A 113 3.23 -18.30 25.45
CA LEU A 113 4.33 -17.58 26.10
C LEU A 113 4.33 -17.74 27.62
N GLU A 114 3.16 -17.71 28.25
CA GLU A 114 2.98 -17.99 29.68
C GLU A 114 3.46 -19.41 30.02
N ARG A 115 3.26 -20.39 29.12
CA ARG A 115 3.78 -21.77 29.30
C ARG A 115 5.30 -21.87 29.22
N ARG A 116 5.97 -20.90 28.57
CA ARG A 116 7.44 -20.80 28.52
C ARG A 116 8.01 -19.87 29.62
N GLY A 117 7.17 -19.31 30.48
CA GLY A 117 7.60 -18.43 31.59
C GLY A 117 8.03 -17.03 31.15
N ILE A 118 7.55 -16.58 29.98
CA ILE A 118 7.82 -15.23 29.46
C ILE A 118 6.70 -14.30 29.93
N GLU A 119 7.03 -13.24 30.68
CA GLU A 119 6.04 -12.23 31.10
C GLU A 119 5.58 -11.40 29.89
N VAL A 120 4.26 -11.26 29.76
CA VAL A 120 3.57 -10.74 28.57
C VAL A 120 3.06 -9.33 28.82
N ASP A 121 3.96 -8.41 29.17
CA ASP A 121 3.60 -6.98 29.32
C ASP A 121 3.90 -6.14 28.06
N GLU A 122 4.62 -6.69 27.07
CA GLU A 122 5.12 -5.93 25.89
C GLU A 122 4.48 -6.30 24.54
N ILE A 123 3.57 -7.28 24.47
CA ILE A 123 3.05 -7.82 23.19
C ILE A 123 2.00 -6.93 22.52
N GLY A 124 1.46 -5.93 23.22
CA GLY A 124 0.41 -5.04 22.70
C GLY A 124 0.77 -4.30 21.41
N ALA A 125 2.04 -4.31 20.98
CA ALA A 125 2.51 -3.70 19.74
C ALA A 125 2.54 -4.65 18.51
N ILE A 126 2.46 -5.97 18.68
CA ILE A 126 2.64 -6.95 17.59
C ILE A 126 1.30 -7.48 17.03
N ASP A 127 0.20 -7.35 17.79
CA ASP A 127 -1.14 -7.84 17.44
C ASP A 127 -2.05 -6.78 16.78
N ALA A 128 -1.55 -5.58 16.45
CA ALA A 128 -2.32 -4.45 15.89
C ALA A 128 -1.95 -4.15 14.44
#